data_AF-A0A534SRW5-F1
#
_entry.id   AF-A0A534SRW5-F1
#
_cell.length_a   1.000
_cell.length_b   1.000
_cell.length_c   1.000
_cell.angle_alpha   90.00
_cell.angle_beta   90.00
_cell.angle_gamma   90.00
#
_symmetry.space_group_name_H-M   'P 1'
#
loop_
_entity.id
_entity.type
_entity.pdbx_description
1 polymer ?
#
loop_
_entity_poly.entity_id
_entity_poly.type
_entity_poly.pdbx_seq_one_letter_code
_entity_poly.pdbx_strand_id
1 'polypeptide(L)'
;MRPLDLTSTDFRLEAPNQLLLVCVTDNYLPQLREAVAAVVGSRHVALELPSRNQGELFPDLPRTRPDRRALYSELTAKYTFANFVVGASNQFAHAASKAVANQPGDHYNPLFIYGGVGLGK
;
A
#
# COMPACT_ATOMS: atom_id res chain seq x y z
N MET A 1 -0.23 17.99 8.64
CA MET A 1 0.79 17.08 9.21
C MET A 1 0.54 17.00 10.69
N ARG A 2 0.50 15.80 11.27
CA ARG A 2 0.41 15.63 12.72
C ARG A 2 1.80 15.22 13.25
N PRO A 3 2.31 15.85 14.32
CA PRO A 3 3.53 15.36 14.96
C PRO A 3 3.20 14.03 15.65
N LEU A 4 3.88 12.96 15.25
CA LEU A 4 3.64 11.61 15.78
C LEU A 4 4.48 11.38 17.04
N ASP A 5 5.74 11.82 17.02
CA ASP A 5 6.63 11.73 18.17
C ASP A 5 7.79 12.73 18.08
N LEU A 6 8.24 13.20 19.24
CA LEU A 6 9.33 14.16 19.42
C LEU A 6 10.32 13.56 20.43
N THR A 7 11.24 12.73 19.95
CA THR A 7 12.34 12.21 20.76
C THR A 7 13.59 13.06 20.55
N SER A 8 14.48 13.14 21.54
CA SER A 8 15.66 14.04 21.53
C SER A 8 16.62 13.83 20.34
N THR A 9 16.47 12.75 19.57
CA THR A 9 17.27 12.42 18.39
C THR A 9 16.49 12.34 17.08
N ASP A 10 15.16 12.19 17.12
CA ASP A 10 14.34 11.83 15.96
C ASP A 10 12.99 12.58 15.98
N PHE A 11 12.70 13.28 14.87
CA PHE A 11 11.43 13.97 14.66
C PHE A 11 10.55 13.18 13.68
N ARG A 12 9.42 12.65 14.16
CA ARG A 12 8.49 11.87 13.34
C ARG A 12 7.26 12.68 12.98
N LEU A 13 7.05 12.87 11.68
CA LEU A 13 5.90 13.60 11.13
C LEU A 13 4.98 12.65 10.37
N GLU A 14 3.70 12.68 10.72
CA GLU A 14 2.65 12.01 9.97
C GLU A 14 2.24 12.87 8.76
N ALA A 15 2.52 12.35 7.56
CA ALA A 15 2.08 12.96 6.31
C ALA A 15 0.68 12.43 5.93
N PRO A 16 -0.36 13.26 5.83
CA PRO A 16 -1.74 12.82 5.59
C PRO A 16 -1.96 12.04 4.29
N ASN A 17 -1.05 12.15 3.31
CA ASN A 17 -1.08 11.34 2.08
C ASN A 17 0.31 11.23 1.44
N GLN A 18 0.43 10.28 0.50
CA GLN A 18 1.67 9.99 -0.23
C GLN A 18 2.15 11.16 -1.09
N LEU A 19 1.23 11.95 -1.67
CA LEU A 19 1.58 13.13 -2.46
C LEU A 19 2.29 14.19 -1.60
N LEU A 20 1.80 14.41 -0.37
CA LEU A 20 2.42 15.33 0.57
C LEU A 20 3.75 14.78 1.09
N LEU A 21 3.88 13.47 1.27
CA LEU A 21 5.16 12.85 1.64
C LEU A 21 6.21 13.08 0.54
N VAL A 22 5.88 12.80 -0.72
CA VAL A 22 6.78 13.02 -1.86
C VAL A 22 7.14 14.50 -1.97
N CYS A 23 6.14 15.38 -1.93
CA CYS A 23 6.36 16.83 -2.05
C CYS A 23 7.22 17.39 -0.91
N VAL A 24 7.03 16.91 0.32
CA VAL A 24 7.84 17.34 1.48
C VAL A 24 9.24 16.74 1.45
N THR A 25 9.39 15.50 0.95
CA THR A 25 10.70 14.84 0.78
C THR A 25 11.53 15.54 -0.31
N ASP A 26 10.91 15.93 -1.41
CA ASP A 26 11.63 16.49 -2.56
C ASP A 26 11.99 17.98 -2.39
N ASN A 27 11.11 18.79 -1.77
CA ASN A 27 11.32 20.24 -1.68
C ASN A 27 11.67 20.75 -0.27
N TYR A 28 11.17 20.12 0.78
CA TYR A 28 11.17 20.71 2.13
C TYR A 28 12.11 20.00 3.11
N LEU A 29 12.71 18.88 2.71
CA LEU A 29 13.68 18.13 3.50
C LEU A 29 14.90 18.96 3.97
N PRO A 30 15.54 19.83 3.15
CA PRO A 30 16.65 20.65 3.63
C PRO A 30 16.21 21.70 4.65
N GLN A 31 15.06 22.34 4.44
CA GLN A 31 14.51 23.36 5.35
C GLN A 31 14.02 22.76 6.66
N LEU A 32 13.42 21.57 6.61
CA LEU A 32 13.00 20.83 7.81
C LEU A 32 14.19 20.37 8.64
N ARG A 33 15.29 19.92 8.00
CA ARG A 33 16.52 19.56 8.73
C ARG A 33 17.09 20.75 9.50
N GLU A 34 17.16 21.93 8.89
CA GLU A 34 17.68 23.13 9.56
C GLU A 34 16.78 23.59 10.71
N ALA A 35 15.45 23.64 10.47
CA ALA A 35 14.50 24.05 11.50
C ALA A 35 14.47 23.07 12.69
N VAL A 36 14.52 21.76 12.42
CA VAL A 36 14.52 20.73 13.47
C VAL A 36 15.86 20.69 14.23
N ALA A 37 16.98 20.91 13.55
CA ALA A 37 18.28 21.03 14.20
C ALA A 37 18.35 22.26 15.13
N ALA A 38 17.75 23.38 14.72
CA ALA A 38 17.74 24.61 15.51
C ALA A 38 16.81 24.55 16.74
N VAL A 39 15.69 23.84 16.65
CA VAL A 39 14.66 23.83 17.71
C VAL A 39 14.78 22.62 18.65
N VAL A 40 15.18 21.46 18.13
CA VAL A 40 15.14 20.18 18.87
C VAL A 40 16.54 19.54 19.02
N GLY A 41 17.54 20.00 18.25
CA GLY A 41 18.89 19.40 18.23
C GLY A 41 18.95 18.04 17.52
N SER A 42 17.82 17.57 16.96
CA SER A 42 17.70 16.29 16.27
C SER A 42 18.20 16.39 14.83
N ARG A 43 19.03 15.43 14.40
CA ARG A 43 19.61 15.38 13.03
C ARG A 43 18.77 14.55 12.05
N HIS A 44 17.80 13.80 12.55
CA HIS A 44 17.00 12.88 11.76
C HIS A 44 15.52 13.26 11.80
N VAL A 45 14.96 13.41 10.59
CA VAL A 45 13.54 13.65 10.36
C VAL A 45 13.03 12.44 9.60
N ALA A 46 12.11 11.69 10.20
CA ALA A 46 11.45 10.56 9.56
C ALA A 46 10.01 10.96 9.24
N LEU A 47 9.62 10.86 7.98
CA LEU A 47 8.23 11.03 7.57
C LEU A 47 7.59 9.66 7.44
N GLU A 48 6.54 9.45 8.21
CA GLU A 48 5.75 8.23 8.14
C GLU A 48 4.37 8.56 7.56
N LEU A 49 3.89 7.72 6.66
CA LEU A 49 2.49 7.76 6.25
C LEU A 49 1.65 7.22 7.42
N PRO A 50 0.39 7.70 7.59
CA PRO A 50 -0.56 6.99 8.41
C PRO A 50 -0.53 5.55 7.91
N SER A 51 -0.13 4.62 8.79
CA SER A 51 -0.38 3.21 8.55
C SER A 51 -1.87 3.15 8.31
N ARG A 52 -2.25 2.90 7.05
CA ARG A 52 -3.64 2.82 6.64
C ARG A 52 -4.14 1.53 7.28
N ASN A 53 -4.48 1.61 8.57
CA ASN A 53 -5.21 0.58 9.29
C ASN A 53 -6.49 0.46 8.49
N GLN A 54 -6.58 -0.54 7.63
CA GLN A 54 -7.74 -0.78 6.75
C GLN A 54 -8.94 -1.31 7.56
N GLY A 55 -9.02 -0.96 8.84
CA GLY A 55 -10.07 -1.37 9.77
C GLY A 55 -10.24 -2.88 9.86
N GLU A 56 -11.29 -3.28 10.58
CA GLU A 56 -11.70 -4.66 10.88
C GLU A 56 -11.89 -5.58 9.66
N LEU A 57 -11.86 -5.04 8.43
CA LEU A 57 -12.07 -5.78 7.19
C LEU A 57 -10.94 -6.78 6.90
N PHE A 58 -9.71 -6.44 7.26
CA PHE A 58 -8.56 -7.32 7.12
C PHE A 58 -7.75 -7.26 8.42
N PRO A 59 -8.11 -8.05 9.45
CA PRO A 59 -7.26 -8.19 10.62
C PRO A 59 -5.85 -8.60 10.17
N ASP A 60 -4.83 -8.26 10.97
CA ASP A 60 -3.45 -8.67 10.72
C ASP A 60 -3.34 -10.20 10.79
N LEU A 61 -3.73 -10.85 9.70
CA LEU A 61 -3.60 -12.28 9.51
C LEU A 61 -2.11 -12.58 9.32
N PRO A 62 -1.59 -13.64 9.95
CA PRO A 62 -0.22 -14.05 9.71
C PRO A 62 -0.03 -14.28 8.21
N ARG A 63 0.84 -13.47 7.59
CA ARG A 63 1.21 -13.55 6.17
C ARG A 63 2.04 -14.81 5.93
N THR A 64 1.42 -15.97 6.13
CA THR A 64 2.00 -17.26 5.85
C THR A 64 2.09 -17.36 4.34
N ARG A 65 3.30 -17.47 3.78
CA ARG A 65 3.44 -17.75 2.34
C ARG A 65 3.02 -19.20 2.14
N PRO A 66 1.87 -19.48 1.51
CA PRO A 66 1.46 -20.86 1.26
C PRO A 66 2.47 -21.55 0.34
N ASP A 67 2.57 -22.88 0.46
CA ASP A 67 3.36 -23.67 -0.48
C ASP A 67 2.75 -23.52 -1.88
N ARG A 68 3.49 -22.86 -2.78
CA ARG A 68 3.04 -22.58 -4.14
C ARG A 68 2.68 -23.85 -4.89
N ARG A 69 3.32 -24.99 -4.61
CA ARG A 69 3.07 -26.26 -5.33
C ARG A 69 1.68 -26.81 -5.05
N ALA A 70 1.21 -26.71 -3.81
CA ALA A 70 -0.14 -27.14 -3.43
C ALA A 70 -1.22 -26.22 -4.02
N LEU A 71 -0.95 -24.92 -4.13
CA LEU A 71 -1.89 -23.98 -4.75
C LEU A 71 -2.09 -24.23 -6.25
N TYR A 72 -1.02 -24.56 -6.99
CA TYR A 72 -1.15 -24.78 -8.42
C TYR A 72 -1.97 -26.02 -8.78
N SER A 73 -2.03 -27.03 -7.90
CA SER A 73 -2.87 -28.22 -8.12
C SER A 73 -4.37 -27.95 -7.99
N GLU A 74 -4.78 -26.88 -7.31
CA GLU A 74 -6.18 -26.55 -7.07
C GLU A 74 -6.76 -25.51 -8.05
N LEU A 75 -5.91 -24.89 -8.88
CA LEU A 75 -6.32 -23.87 -9.85
C LEU A 75 -6.91 -24.50 -11.12
N THR A 76 -8.06 -24.00 -11.58
CA THR A 76 -8.63 -24.42 -12.86
C THR A 76 -7.93 -23.73 -14.02
N ALA A 77 -7.28 -24.49 -14.91
CA ALA A 77 -6.48 -23.96 -16.02
C ALA A 77 -7.24 -23.05 -17.01
N LYS A 78 -8.58 -23.11 -17.03
CA LYS A 78 -9.43 -22.25 -17.89
C LYS A 78 -9.54 -20.81 -17.39
N TYR A 79 -9.25 -20.55 -16.11
CA TYR A 79 -9.33 -19.22 -15.50
C TYR A 79 -8.00 -18.48 -15.65
N THR A 80 -7.78 -17.96 -16.85
CA THR A 80 -6.61 -17.13 -17.17
C THR A 80 -7.06 -15.73 -17.56
N PHE A 81 -6.19 -14.74 -17.37
CA PHE A 81 -6.44 -13.37 -17.82
C PHE A 81 -6.70 -13.27 -19.32
N ALA A 82 -6.10 -14.15 -20.13
CA ALA A 82 -6.30 -14.17 -21.58
C ALA A 82 -7.73 -14.57 -21.98
N ASN A 83 -8.39 -15.40 -21.17
CA ASN A 83 -9.74 -15.89 -21.45
C ASN A 83 -10.83 -15.01 -20.80
N PHE A 84 -10.45 -13.97 -20.07
CA PHE A 84 -11.37 -13.05 -19.41
C PHE A 84 -11.74 -11.90 -20.35
N VAL A 85 -13.03 -11.75 -20.65
CA VAL A 85 -13.52 -10.68 -21.52
C VAL A 85 -13.58 -9.37 -20.72
N VAL A 86 -12.79 -8.39 -21.15
CA VAL A 86 -12.72 -7.06 -20.52
C VAL A 86 -13.71 -6.12 -21.19
N GLY A 87 -14.51 -5.43 -20.37
CA GLY A 87 -15.41 -4.36 -20.76
C GLY A 87 -15.40 -3.22 -19.74
N ALA A 88 -16.10 -2.13 -20.02
CA ALA A 88 -16.09 -0.94 -19.17
C ALA A 88 -16.45 -1.21 -17.69
N SER A 89 -17.33 -2.18 -17.43
CA SER A 89 -17.78 -2.53 -16.08
C SER A 89 -16.78 -3.33 -15.25
N ASN A 90 -15.84 -4.05 -15.89
CA ASN A 90 -14.88 -4.93 -15.20
C ASN A 90 -13.41 -4.55 -15.45
N GLN A 91 -13.16 -3.52 -16.26
CA GLN A 91 -11.82 -3.06 -16.64
C GLN A 91 -10.96 -2.72 -15.41
N PHE A 92 -11.55 -2.04 -14.42
CA PHE A 92 -10.83 -1.67 -13.21
C PHE A 92 -10.43 -2.90 -12.37
N ALA A 93 -11.37 -3.82 -12.13
CA ALA A 93 -11.10 -5.05 -11.39
C ALA A 93 -10.03 -5.90 -12.10
N HIS A 94 -10.14 -6.05 -13.43
CA HIS A 94 -9.16 -6.77 -14.22
C HIS A 94 -7.76 -6.13 -14.15
N ALA A 95 -7.67 -4.80 -14.26
CA ALA A 95 -6.40 -4.08 -14.17
C ALA A 95 -5.76 -4.21 -12.78
N ALA A 96 -6.56 -4.08 -11.70
CA ALA A 96 -6.09 -4.27 -10.33
C ALA A 96 -5.58 -5.69 -10.09
N SER A 97 -6.34 -6.71 -10.50
CA SER A 97 -5.92 -8.12 -10.40
C SER A 97 -4.62 -8.39 -11.16
N LYS A 98 -4.46 -7.80 -12.35
CA LYS A 98 -3.24 -7.94 -13.15
C LYS A 98 -2.04 -7.24 -12.51
N ALA A 99 -2.24 -6.07 -11.92
CA ALA A 99 -1.18 -5.35 -11.19
C ALA A 99 -0.67 -6.17 -10.00
N VAL A 100 -1.59 -6.74 -9.20
CA VAL A 100 -1.23 -7.61 -8.05
C VAL A 100 -0.55 -8.90 -8.51
N ALA A 101 -1.01 -9.50 -9.61
CA ALA A 101 -0.39 -10.71 -10.16
C ALA A 101 1.05 -10.47 -10.67
N ASN A 102 1.30 -9.30 -11.26
CA ASN A 102 2.63 -8.93 -11.77
C ASN A 102 3.59 -8.51 -10.63
N GLN A 103 3.10 -7.76 -9.65
CA GLN A 103 3.88 -7.23 -8.52
C GLN A 103 3.18 -7.58 -7.19
N PRO A 104 3.31 -8.84 -6.74
CA PRO A 104 2.59 -9.32 -5.57
C PRO A 104 3.10 -8.62 -4.30
N GLY A 105 2.19 -7.94 -3.60
CA GLY A 105 2.44 -7.37 -2.28
C GLY A 105 2.86 -5.90 -2.25
N ASP A 106 3.01 -5.25 -3.41
CA ASP A 106 3.37 -3.83 -3.50
C ASP A 106 2.11 -2.95 -3.60
N HIS A 107 1.40 -3.04 -4.73
CA HIS A 107 0.17 -2.29 -4.97
C HIS A 107 -1.08 -3.13 -4.74
N TYR A 108 -2.17 -2.48 -4.30
CA TYR A 108 -3.50 -3.08 -4.12
C TYR A 108 -3.51 -4.35 -3.24
N ASN A 109 -2.70 -4.39 -2.18
CA ASN A 109 -2.67 -5.48 -1.20
C ASN A 109 -3.20 -5.00 0.17
N PRO A 110 -4.23 -5.64 0.74
CA PRO A 110 -5.02 -6.74 0.19
C PRO A 110 -5.89 -6.31 -1.00
N LEU A 111 -6.04 -7.21 -1.98
CA LEU A 111 -6.95 -7.04 -3.10
C LEU A 111 -8.31 -7.62 -2.74
N PHE A 112 -9.35 -6.80 -2.80
CA PHE A 112 -10.72 -7.22 -2.54
C PHE A 112 -11.61 -6.94 -3.76
N ILE A 113 -12.21 -8.01 -4.30
CA ILE A 113 -13.11 -7.93 -5.46
C ILE A 113 -14.53 -8.28 -4.99
N TYR A 114 -15.47 -7.37 -5.24
CA TYR A 114 -16.89 -7.57 -4.93
C TYR A 114 -17.75 -7.40 -6.19
N GLY A 115 -18.91 -8.03 -6.21
CA GLY A 115 -19.84 -7.95 -7.33
C GLY A 115 -20.95 -9.00 -7.23
N GLY A 116 -22.02 -8.82 -7.99
CA GLY A 116 -23.10 -9.78 -8.13
C GLY A 116 -22.66 -11.15 -8.68
N VAL A 117 -23.60 -12.09 -8.78
CA VAL A 117 -23.35 -13.42 -9.37
C VAL A 117 -22.97 -13.31 -10.85
N GLY A 118 -22.06 -14.16 -11.33
CA GLY A 118 -21.68 -14.23 -12.75
C GLY A 118 -20.79 -13.09 -13.27
N LEU A 119 -20.28 -12.21 -12.41
CA LEU A 119 -19.45 -11.06 -12.83
C LEU A 119 -17.94 -11.34 -12.88
N GLY A 120 -17.53 -12.60 -12.69
CA GLY A 120 -16.12 -12.99 -12.78
C GLY A 120 -15.25 -12.55 -11.60
N LYS A 121 -15.80 -12.68 -10.39
CA LYS A 121 -15.00 -12.71 -9.15
C LYS A 121 -14.08 -13.92 -9.13
#